data_AF-A0A9D6Z2M7-F1
#
_entry.id   AF-A0A9D6Z2M7-F1
#
_cell.length_a   1.000
_cell.length_b   1.000
_cell.length_c   1.000
_cell.angle_alpha   90.00
_cell.angle_beta   90.00
_cell.angle_gamma   90.00
#
_symmetry.space_group_name_H-M   'P 1'
#
loop_
_entity.id
_entity.type
_entity.pdbx_description
1 polymer ?
#
loop_
_entity_poly.entity_id
_entity_poly.type
_entity_poly.pdbx_seq_one_letter_code
_entity_poly.pdbx_strand_id
1 'polypeptide(L)'
;VHWERRLSARLMYAVGSIPAIKGVEIGAAFANALSTGTMVHDEIVLGLDGNLLKRRSNRAGGLEGGITTGEPILIRAAMKPISTTLKGLDSVDLGSGETARTLYERSDICAVPRAAVVAEAMVAYVLADALMEKLGGDSLEEMVPRFHALKSSRLEDLTMNNTPWNFGYE
;
A
#
# COMPACT_ATOMS: atom_id res chain seq x y z
N VAL A 1 -18.51 -1.99 -4.42
CA VAL A 1 -17.47 -1.58 -3.45
C VAL A 1 -17.08 -0.13 -3.77
N HIS A 2 -17.26 0.79 -2.82
CA HIS A 2 -16.91 2.21 -3.02
C HIS A 2 -15.39 2.35 -3.20
N TRP A 3 -14.96 3.12 -4.20
CA TRP A 3 -13.56 3.21 -4.60
C TRP A 3 -12.67 3.80 -3.49
N GLU A 4 -13.19 4.74 -2.69
CA GLU A 4 -12.47 5.35 -1.56
C GLU A 4 -12.20 4.37 -0.41
N ARG A 5 -13.00 3.32 -0.26
CA ARG A 5 -12.84 2.34 0.83
C ARG A 5 -11.81 1.26 0.51
N ARG A 6 -11.25 1.24 -0.70
CA ARG A 6 -10.16 0.32 -1.06
C ARG A 6 -8.92 0.70 -0.27
N LEU A 7 -8.41 -0.22 0.55
CA LEU A 7 -7.22 0.00 1.37
C LEU A 7 -6.00 0.34 0.51
N SER A 8 -5.87 -0.28 -0.67
CA SER A 8 -4.81 0.05 -1.63
C SER A 8 -4.83 1.52 -2.06
N ALA A 9 -6.01 2.11 -2.29
CA ALA A 9 -6.13 3.51 -2.65
C ALA A 9 -5.75 4.43 -1.48
N ARG A 10 -6.21 4.13 -0.26
CA ARG A 10 -5.86 4.89 0.95
C ARG A 10 -4.36 4.88 1.23
N LEU A 11 -3.72 3.71 1.10
CA LEU A 11 -2.27 3.55 1.28
C LEU A 11 -1.48 4.30 0.22
N MET A 12 -1.84 4.17 -1.06
CA MET A 12 -1.19 4.91 -2.14
C MET A 12 -1.35 6.43 -1.98
N TYR A 13 -2.52 6.90 -1.57
CA TYR A 13 -2.77 8.31 -1.27
C TYR A 13 -1.87 8.82 -0.15
N ALA A 14 -1.85 8.11 0.98
CA ALA A 14 -1.06 8.49 2.15
C ALA A 14 0.44 8.57 1.83
N VAL A 15 1.00 7.54 1.20
CA VAL A 15 2.41 7.52 0.80
C VAL A 15 2.70 8.54 -0.32
N GLY A 16 1.77 8.70 -1.27
CA GLY A 16 1.89 9.65 -2.38
C GLY A 16 1.84 11.11 -1.95
N SER A 17 1.24 11.39 -0.79
CA SER A 17 1.17 12.74 -0.20
C SER A 17 2.49 13.21 0.41
N ILE A 18 3.44 12.31 0.65
CA ILE A 18 4.74 12.64 1.25
C ILE A 18 5.51 13.58 0.29
N PRO A 19 6.10 14.68 0.79
CA PRO A 19 6.86 15.60 -0.04
C PRO A 19 7.91 14.88 -0.89
N ALA A 20 7.97 15.26 -2.16
CA ALA A 20 8.86 14.70 -3.19
C ALA A 20 8.59 13.27 -3.64
N ILE A 21 7.58 12.57 -3.13
CA ILE A 21 7.10 11.34 -3.76
C ILE A 21 6.43 11.67 -5.10
N LYS A 22 6.81 10.95 -6.15
CA LYS A 22 6.35 11.11 -7.53
C LYS A 22 5.63 9.89 -8.10
N GLY A 23 5.70 8.75 -7.41
CA GLY A 23 5.00 7.53 -7.78
C GLY A 23 4.92 6.59 -6.59
N VAL A 24 3.85 5.79 -6.55
CA VAL A 24 3.64 4.76 -5.54
C VAL A 24 3.13 3.51 -6.25
N GLU A 25 3.61 2.35 -5.84
CA GLU A 25 3.11 1.06 -6.31
C GLU A 25 2.87 0.10 -5.14
N ILE A 26 1.90 -0.78 -5.32
CA ILE A 26 1.63 -1.93 -4.45
C ILE A 26 2.26 -3.17 -5.10
N GLY A 27 2.99 -3.96 -4.32
CA GLY A 27 3.74 -5.10 -4.83
C GLY A 27 4.72 -4.67 -5.93
N ALA A 28 4.66 -5.35 -7.07
CA ALA A 28 5.43 -5.03 -8.27
C ALA A 28 4.53 -4.48 -9.39
N ALA A 29 3.65 -3.50 -9.08
CA ALA A 29 2.54 -3.10 -9.95
C ALA A 29 2.97 -2.77 -11.39
N PHE A 30 4.02 -1.96 -11.58
CA PHE A 30 4.45 -1.57 -12.93
C PHE A 30 5.04 -2.75 -13.72
N ALA A 31 5.74 -3.68 -13.05
CA ALA A 31 6.23 -4.90 -13.69
C ALA A 31 5.08 -5.88 -14.01
N ASN A 32 4.11 -6.00 -13.10
CA ASN A 32 2.92 -6.82 -13.28
C ASN A 32 2.06 -6.32 -14.46
N ALA A 33 1.96 -5.01 -14.67
CA ALA A 33 1.24 -4.42 -15.80
C ALA A 33 1.83 -4.81 -17.18
N LEU A 34 3.08 -5.27 -17.21
CA LEU A 34 3.76 -5.75 -18.41
C LEU A 34 3.73 -7.29 -18.55
N SER A 35 3.01 -7.98 -17.67
CA SER A 35 3.00 -9.44 -17.55
C SER A 35 1.61 -10.04 -17.79
N THR A 36 1.54 -11.35 -18.04
CA THR A 36 0.27 -12.07 -18.22
C THR A 36 -0.41 -12.37 -16.89
N GLY A 37 -1.74 -12.59 -16.90
CA GLY A 37 -2.53 -12.95 -15.71
C GLY A 37 -1.92 -14.11 -14.89
N THR A 38 -1.47 -15.16 -15.58
CA THR A 38 -0.81 -16.33 -14.98
C THR A 38 0.48 -16.02 -14.22
N MET A 39 1.15 -14.91 -14.55
CA MET A 39 2.41 -14.49 -13.95
C MET A 39 2.24 -13.47 -12.83
N VAL A 40 1.06 -12.87 -12.67
CA VAL A 40 0.83 -11.76 -11.72
C VAL A 40 -0.05 -12.13 -10.55
N HIS A 41 -0.96 -13.09 -10.72
CA HIS A 41 -1.84 -13.53 -9.64
C HIS A 41 -1.12 -14.46 -8.67
N ASP A 42 -1.62 -14.46 -7.44
CA ASP A 42 -1.12 -15.29 -6.34
C ASP A 42 -2.08 -16.44 -6.09
N GLU A 43 -1.65 -17.66 -6.43
CA GLU A 43 -2.45 -18.87 -6.22
C GLU A 43 -2.74 -19.09 -4.74
N ILE A 44 -3.98 -19.47 -4.42
CA ILE A 44 -4.38 -19.91 -3.09
C ILE A 44 -4.02 -21.39 -2.93
N VAL A 45 -3.27 -21.71 -1.89
CA VAL A 45 -2.81 -23.07 -1.58
C VAL A 45 -3.15 -23.45 -0.15
N LEU A 46 -3.30 -24.74 0.11
CA LEU A 46 -3.41 -25.26 1.47
C LEU A 46 -2.04 -25.29 2.14
N GLY A 47 -1.99 -24.84 3.39
CA GLY A 47 -0.84 -24.99 4.27
C GLY A 47 -0.59 -26.44 4.65
N LEU A 48 0.57 -26.69 5.27
CA LEU A 48 0.99 -28.02 5.72
C LEU A 48 0.03 -28.65 6.75
N ASP A 49 -0.74 -27.82 7.47
CA ASP A 49 -1.75 -28.26 8.42
C ASP A 49 -3.07 -28.70 7.75
N GLY A 50 -3.18 -28.56 6.43
CA GLY A 50 -4.38 -28.90 5.66
C GLY A 50 -5.60 -28.01 5.93
N ASN A 51 -5.43 -26.90 6.67
CA ASN A 51 -6.54 -26.05 7.11
C ASN A 51 -6.31 -24.57 6.78
N LEU A 52 -5.09 -24.06 6.93
CA LEU A 52 -4.77 -22.66 6.65
C LEU A 52 -4.61 -22.42 5.14
N LEU A 53 -5.41 -21.53 4.57
CA LEU A 53 -5.21 -21.02 3.21
C LEU A 53 -4.07 -20.00 3.20
N LYS A 54 -3.13 -20.18 2.29
CA LYS A 54 -1.98 -19.30 2.06
C LYS A 54 -1.91 -18.89 0.61
N ARG A 55 -1.09 -17.88 0.31
CA ARG A 55 -0.69 -17.60 -1.07
C ARG A 55 0.62 -18.29 -1.39
N ARG A 56 0.75 -18.80 -2.62
CA ARG A 56 2.03 -19.36 -3.10
C ARG A 56 3.09 -18.28 -3.25
N SER A 57 2.68 -17.07 -3.59
CA SER A 57 3.52 -15.89 -3.78
C SER A 57 2.81 -14.65 -3.25
N ASN A 58 3.50 -13.51 -3.27
CA ASN A 58 2.95 -12.22 -2.86
C ASN A 58 3.17 -11.13 -3.92
N ARG A 59 2.80 -11.44 -5.17
CA ARG A 59 2.91 -10.54 -6.33
C ARG A 59 1.91 -9.39 -6.26
N ALA A 60 0.76 -9.62 -5.64
CA ALA A 60 -0.27 -8.63 -5.35
C ALA A 60 0.13 -7.66 -4.22
N GLY A 61 1.24 -7.92 -3.51
CA GLY A 61 1.75 -7.04 -2.45
C GLY A 61 0.83 -6.94 -1.23
N GLY A 62 0.21 -8.05 -0.85
CA GLY A 62 -0.64 -8.18 0.34
C GLY A 62 -2.07 -7.68 0.16
N LEU A 63 -2.44 -7.22 -1.05
CA LEU A 63 -3.73 -6.58 -1.31
C LEU A 63 -4.38 -7.12 -2.59
N GLU A 64 -5.63 -7.55 -2.48
CA GLU A 64 -6.46 -7.93 -3.62
C GLU A 64 -7.84 -7.31 -3.50
N GLY A 65 -8.40 -6.80 -4.60
CA GLY A 65 -9.70 -6.12 -4.57
C GLY A 65 -9.77 -4.89 -3.64
N GLY A 66 -8.63 -4.42 -3.11
CA GLY A 66 -8.57 -3.35 -2.12
C GLY A 66 -8.70 -3.82 -0.66
N ILE A 67 -8.54 -5.11 -0.36
CA ILE A 67 -8.51 -5.66 1.00
C ILE A 67 -7.22 -6.46 1.26
N THR A 68 -6.85 -6.63 2.53
CA THR A 68 -5.68 -7.42 2.94
C THR A 68 -5.87 -8.91 2.69
N THR A 69 -4.86 -9.58 2.15
CA THR A 69 -4.88 -11.03 1.88
C THR A 69 -4.32 -11.88 3.02
N GLY A 70 -3.68 -11.24 4.02
CA GLY A 70 -2.91 -11.90 5.08
C GLY A 70 -1.42 -12.02 4.77
N GLU A 71 -1.02 -11.82 3.51
CA GLU A 71 0.39 -11.71 3.12
C GLU A 71 0.96 -10.32 3.47
N PRO A 72 2.29 -10.16 3.56
CA PRO A 72 2.91 -8.86 3.83
C PRO A 72 2.44 -7.78 2.85
N ILE A 73 2.04 -6.61 3.38
CA ILE A 73 1.72 -5.46 2.54
C ILE A 73 3.02 -4.89 2.00
N LEU A 74 3.18 -4.88 0.68
CA LEU A 74 4.37 -4.37 -0.01
C LEU A 74 4.01 -3.07 -0.72
N ILE A 75 4.66 -1.97 -0.33
CA ILE A 75 4.48 -0.64 -0.92
C ILE A 75 5.85 -0.09 -1.28
N ARG A 76 5.97 0.45 -2.49
CA ARG A 76 7.19 1.14 -2.94
C ARG A 76 6.83 2.56 -3.36
N ALA A 77 7.75 3.50 -3.13
CA ALA A 77 7.59 4.89 -3.47
C ALA A 77 8.82 5.42 -4.21
N ALA A 78 8.58 6.23 -5.25
CA ALA A 78 9.62 6.89 -6.02
C ALA A 78 9.79 8.33 -5.52
N MET A 79 10.90 8.63 -4.84
CA MET A 79 11.21 9.97 -4.34
C MET A 79 12.11 10.71 -5.34
N LYS A 80 11.70 11.91 -5.79
CA LYS A 80 12.62 12.77 -6.56
C LYS A 80 13.71 13.34 -5.64
N PRO A 81 14.91 13.65 -6.17
CA PRO A 81 15.90 14.45 -5.44
C PRO A 81 15.30 15.78 -4.99
N ILE A 82 15.55 16.16 -3.74
CA ILE A 82 14.89 17.31 -3.09
C ILE A 82 15.81 18.49 -2.86
N SER A 83 17.12 18.26 -2.89
CA SER A 83 18.10 19.26 -2.53
C SER A 83 18.41 20.12 -3.75
N THR A 84 18.39 21.43 -3.53
CA THR A 84 18.90 22.40 -4.48
C THR A 84 20.37 22.12 -4.75
N THR A 85 20.78 22.14 -6.01
CA THR A 85 22.17 21.90 -6.39
C THR A 85 23.01 23.15 -6.15
N LEU A 86 24.30 22.97 -5.80
CA LEU A 86 25.25 24.09 -5.64
C LEU A 86 25.37 24.94 -6.91
N LYS A 87 25.30 24.29 -8.08
CA LYS A 87 25.04 24.98 -9.34
C LYS A 87 23.54 25.29 -9.40
N GLY A 88 23.18 26.54 -9.12
CA GLY A 88 21.80 26.99 -9.20
C GLY A 88 21.20 26.77 -10.60
N LEU A 89 19.91 26.43 -10.64
CA LEU A 89 19.15 26.30 -11.88
C LEU A 89 18.64 27.67 -12.32
N ASP A 90 18.37 27.82 -13.62
CA ASP A 90 17.72 29.04 -14.14
C ASP A 90 16.35 29.23 -13.51
N SER A 91 16.05 30.47 -13.11
CA SER A 91 14.83 30.88 -12.46
C SER A 91 14.53 32.35 -12.76
N VAL A 92 13.56 32.93 -12.06
CA VAL A 92 13.14 34.34 -12.21
C VAL A 92 12.89 34.93 -10.84
N ASP A 93 13.39 36.15 -10.61
CA ASP A 93 13.02 36.95 -9.44
C ASP A 93 11.61 37.51 -9.65
N LEU A 94 10.66 37.13 -8.80
CA LEU A 94 9.26 37.53 -8.94
C LEU A 94 8.99 39.00 -8.58
N GLY A 95 9.90 39.66 -7.87
CA GLY A 95 9.80 41.08 -7.51
C GLY A 95 10.32 41.99 -8.62
N SER A 96 11.44 41.63 -9.26
CA SER A 96 12.01 42.43 -10.37
C SER A 96 11.55 41.98 -11.76
N GLY A 97 11.15 40.72 -11.92
CA GLY A 97 10.83 40.10 -13.21
C GLY A 97 12.06 39.67 -14.02
N GLU A 98 13.27 39.80 -13.47
CA GLU A 98 14.52 39.48 -14.17
C GLU A 98 14.94 38.01 -13.98
N THR A 99 15.77 37.50 -14.91
CA THR A 99 16.35 36.16 -14.80
C THR A 99 17.22 36.05 -13.57
N ALA A 100 17.02 35.00 -12.78
CA ALA A 100 17.76 34.71 -11.56
C ALA A 100 18.22 33.25 -11.52
N ARG A 101 18.95 32.87 -10.47
CA ARG A 101 19.32 31.47 -10.19
C ARG A 101 18.65 31.01 -8.90
N THR A 102 18.30 29.73 -8.82
CA THR A 102 17.80 29.15 -7.57
C THR A 102 18.84 29.24 -6.47
N LEU A 103 18.41 29.62 -5.25
CA LEU A 103 19.26 29.61 -4.07
C LEU A 103 19.46 28.20 -3.52
N TYR A 104 20.59 28.00 -2.84
CA TYR A 104 20.91 26.75 -2.19
C TYR A 104 20.37 26.74 -0.77
N GLU A 105 19.41 25.86 -0.48
CA GLU A 105 18.67 25.83 0.78
C GLU A 105 19.03 24.64 1.67
N ARG A 106 19.33 23.48 1.07
CA ARG A 106 19.66 22.24 1.81
C ARG A 106 20.80 21.48 1.16
N SER A 107 21.56 20.81 2.02
CA SER A 107 22.83 20.15 1.67
C SER A 107 22.81 18.63 1.64
N ASP A 108 21.69 18.00 1.99
CA ASP A 108 21.62 16.54 1.99
C ASP A 108 21.67 15.97 0.57
N ILE A 109 22.51 14.97 0.35
CA ILE A 109 22.64 14.32 -0.97
C ILE A 109 21.49 13.35 -1.23
N CYS A 110 21.02 12.66 -0.17
CA CYS A 110 19.96 11.67 -0.27
C CYS A 110 19.05 11.74 0.97
N ALA A 111 17.75 11.94 0.73
CA ALA A 111 16.72 11.95 1.75
C ALA A 111 15.89 10.66 1.81
N VAL A 112 16.14 9.71 0.90
CA VAL A 112 15.35 8.47 0.76
C VAL A 112 15.26 7.67 2.06
N PRO A 113 16.34 7.46 2.84
CA PRO A 113 16.24 6.72 4.11
C PRO A 113 15.30 7.40 5.12
N ARG A 114 15.26 8.73 5.14
CA ARG A 114 14.35 9.48 6.03
C ARG A 114 12.91 9.42 5.52
N ALA A 115 12.71 9.48 4.20
CA ALA A 115 11.39 9.33 3.60
C ALA A 115 10.78 7.95 3.85
N ALA A 116 11.60 6.89 3.96
CA ALA A 116 11.12 5.56 4.32
C ALA A 116 10.45 5.53 5.70
N VAL A 117 11.06 6.16 6.71
CA VAL A 117 10.47 6.26 8.06
C VAL A 117 9.15 7.04 8.04
N VAL A 118 9.07 8.13 7.25
CA VAL A 118 7.83 8.87 7.06
C VAL A 118 6.76 8.00 6.38
N ALA A 119 7.14 7.20 5.38
CA ALA A 119 6.24 6.29 4.69
C ALA A 119 5.71 5.19 5.62
N GLU A 120 6.57 4.60 6.47
CA GLU A 120 6.15 3.63 7.50
C GLU A 120 5.10 4.24 8.44
N ALA A 121 5.31 5.46 8.91
CA ALA A 121 4.36 6.17 9.74
C ALA A 121 3.01 6.39 9.02
N MET A 122 3.04 6.87 7.77
CA MET A 122 1.82 7.07 6.96
C MET A 122 1.05 5.75 6.74
N VAL A 123 1.77 4.66 6.49
CA VAL A 123 1.16 3.32 6.37
C VAL A 123 0.54 2.88 7.68
N ALA A 124 1.23 3.05 8.81
CA ALA A 124 0.72 2.71 10.13
C ALA A 124 -0.57 3.48 10.47
N TYR A 125 -0.62 4.78 10.17
CA TYR A 125 -1.83 5.59 10.34
C TYR A 125 -3.02 5.04 9.54
N VAL A 126 -2.82 4.73 8.26
CA VAL A 126 -3.90 4.19 7.41
C VAL A 126 -4.35 2.81 7.89
N LEU A 127 -3.43 1.95 8.33
CA LEU A 127 -3.76 0.63 8.85
C LEU A 127 -4.51 0.70 10.18
N ALA A 128 -4.12 1.61 11.08
CA ALA A 128 -4.82 1.84 12.33
C ALA A 128 -6.26 2.32 12.09
N ASP A 129 -6.45 3.27 11.17
CA ASP A 129 -7.77 3.77 10.78
C ASP A 129 -8.66 2.69 10.17
N ALA A 130 -8.11 1.88 9.25
CA ALA A 130 -8.82 0.74 8.67
C ALA A 130 -9.15 -0.35 9.71
N LEU A 131 -8.27 -0.55 10.69
CA LEU A 131 -8.50 -1.50 11.78
C LEU A 131 -9.62 -1.03 12.71
N MET A 132 -9.60 0.26 13.10
CA MET A 132 -10.67 0.88 13.89
C MET A 132 -12.02 0.81 13.17
N GLU A 133 -12.06 1.10 11.86
CA GLU A 133 -13.27 0.97 11.03
C GLU A 133 -13.82 -0.47 11.02
N LYS A 134 -12.93 -1.48 11.02
CA LYS A 134 -13.30 -2.89 11.00
C LYS A 134 -13.77 -3.41 12.36
N LEU A 135 -13.13 -2.99 13.45
CA LEU A 135 -13.40 -3.49 14.79
C LEU A 135 -14.49 -2.69 15.53
N GLY A 136 -14.58 -1.38 15.26
CA GLY A 136 -15.32 -0.43 16.08
C GLY A 136 -14.83 -0.38 17.53
N GLY A 137 -15.60 0.28 18.38
CA GLY A 137 -15.33 0.40 19.82
C GLY A 137 -14.55 1.65 20.21
N ASP A 138 -14.59 1.97 21.50
CA ASP A 138 -14.10 3.24 22.04
C ASP A 138 -12.84 3.08 22.92
N SER A 139 -12.42 1.84 23.21
CA SER A 139 -11.21 1.55 23.99
C SER A 139 -10.46 0.31 23.51
N LEU A 140 -9.19 0.18 23.91
CA LEU A 140 -8.39 -1.00 23.57
C LEU A 140 -8.94 -2.28 24.23
N GLU A 141 -9.51 -2.17 25.44
CA GLU A 141 -10.15 -3.28 26.14
C GLU A 141 -11.34 -3.85 25.35
N GLU A 142 -12.03 -3.01 24.57
CA GLU A 142 -13.11 -3.44 23.66
C GLU A 142 -12.55 -3.97 22.33
N MET A 143 -11.54 -3.30 21.76
CA MET A 143 -10.99 -3.63 20.44
C MET A 143 -10.18 -4.92 20.42
N VAL A 144 -9.34 -5.17 21.44
CA VAL A 144 -8.46 -6.34 21.53
C VAL A 144 -9.21 -7.68 21.45
N PRO A 145 -10.27 -7.94 22.25
CA PRO A 145 -11.01 -9.19 22.13
C PRO A 145 -11.72 -9.33 20.76
N ARG A 146 -12.18 -8.22 20.17
CA ARG A 146 -12.76 -8.23 18.81
C ARG A 146 -11.74 -8.59 17.75
N PHE A 147 -10.52 -8.06 17.87
CA PHE A 147 -9.41 -8.40 17.00
C PHE A 147 -9.09 -9.89 17.06
N HIS A 148 -9.01 -10.47 18.26
CA HIS A 148 -8.76 -11.90 18.44
C HIS A 148 -9.91 -12.80 17.96
N ALA A 149 -11.14 -12.28 17.93
CA ALA A 149 -12.31 -12.98 17.40
C ALA A 149 -12.46 -12.89 15.87
N LEU A 150 -11.59 -12.14 15.18
CA LEU A 150 -11.62 -12.08 13.72
C LEU A 150 -11.35 -13.46 13.12
N LYS A 151 -12.23 -13.89 12.21
CA LYS A 151 -12.01 -15.07 11.38
C LYS A 151 -10.70 -14.94 10.62
N SER A 152 -10.00 -16.06 10.49
CA SER A 152 -8.76 -16.17 9.74
C SER A 152 -9.04 -16.83 8.38
N SER A 153 -8.02 -16.95 7.53
CA SER A 153 -8.11 -17.66 6.25
C SER A 153 -8.05 -19.19 6.44
N ARG A 154 -8.81 -19.76 7.38
CA ARG A 154 -8.88 -21.22 7.60
C ARG A 154 -10.10 -21.81 6.90
N LEU A 155 -10.01 -23.06 6.45
CA LEU A 155 -11.15 -23.74 5.82
C LEU A 155 -12.35 -23.83 6.76
N GLU A 156 -12.11 -24.07 8.05
CA GLU A 156 -13.18 -24.12 9.06
C GLU A 156 -13.93 -22.78 9.24
N ASP A 157 -13.25 -21.65 8.98
CA ASP A 157 -13.83 -20.31 9.03
C ASP A 157 -14.73 -20.00 7.82
N LEU A 158 -14.54 -20.76 6.73
CA LEU A 158 -15.14 -20.58 5.40
C LEU A 158 -16.10 -21.74 5.07
N THR A 159 -17.24 -21.75 5.76
CA THR A 159 -18.27 -22.79 5.57
C THR A 159 -18.89 -22.66 4.17
N MET A 160 -18.51 -23.56 3.26
CA MET A 160 -19.04 -23.64 1.90
C MET A 160 -20.00 -24.83 1.77
N ASN A 161 -21.10 -24.65 1.03
CA ASN A 161 -22.11 -25.69 0.78
C ASN A 161 -21.74 -26.65 -0.37
N ASN A 162 -20.50 -26.57 -0.88
CA ASN A 162 -19.99 -27.33 -2.02
C ASN A 162 -20.89 -27.26 -3.28
N THR A 163 -21.66 -26.17 -3.44
CA THR A 163 -22.49 -25.96 -4.62
C THR A 163 -21.70 -25.07 -5.59
N PRO A 164 -21.35 -25.55 -6.79
CA PRO A 164 -20.64 -24.73 -7.76
C PRO A 164 -21.51 -23.55 -8.20
N TRP A 165 -20.95 -22.34 -8.13
CA TRP A 165 -21.58 -21.15 -8.69
C TRP A 165 -21.14 -20.98 -10.14
N ASN A 166 -22.08 -21.13 -11.07
CA ASN A 166 -21.84 -20.84 -12.49
C ASN A 166 -22.48 -19.51 -12.84
N PHE A 167 -21.73 -18.64 -13.51
CA PHE A 167 -22.26 -17.38 -14.07
C PHE A 167 -23.19 -17.60 -15.28
N GLY A 168 -23.41 -18.85 -15.70
CA GLY A 168 -24.30 -19.18 -16.81
C GLY A 168 -23.76 -18.78 -18.19
N TYR A 169 -22.43 -18.74 -18.36
CA TYR A 169 -21.78 -18.48 -19.66
C TYR A 169 -21.69 -19.75 -20.54
N GLU A 170 -22.77 -20.53 -20.61
CA GLU A 170 -22.95 -21.54 -21.68
C GLU A 170 -23.56 -20.88 -22.92
#